data_AF-X1N499-F1
#
_entry.id   AF-X1N499-F1
#
_cell.length_a   1.000
_cell.length_b   1.000
_cell.length_c   1.000
_cell.angle_alpha   90.00
_cell.angle_beta   90.00
_cell.angle_gamma   90.00
#
_symmetry.space_group_name_H-M   'P 1'
#
loop_
_entity.id
_entity.type
_entity.pdbx_description
1 polymer ?
#
loop_
_entity_poly.entity_id
_entity_poly.type
_entity_poly.pdbx_seq_one_letter_code
_entity_poly.pdbx_strand_id
1 'polypeptide(L)' 'MVVFDVSMRIPGSPLTPFTPHSGYLYGESISYGERIAMEIKKAVELDKLKEIVS' A
#
# COMPACT_ATOMS: atom_id res chain seq x y z
N MET A 1 23.09 -10.97 -4.13
CA MET A 1 22.15 -10.19 -3.30
C MET A 1 21.48 -11.16 -2.36
N VAL A 2 21.50 -10.90 -1.05
CA VAL A 2 20.91 -11.79 -0.04
C VAL A 2 19.89 -10.97 0.75
N VAL A 3 18.68 -11.49 0.88
CA VAL A 3 17.64 -10.91 1.75
C VAL A 3 17.85 -11.46 3.15
N PHE A 4 17.98 -10.58 4.14
CA PHE A 4 18.27 -10.96 5.53
C PHE A 4 17.01 -10.98 6.41
N ASP A 5 16.05 -10.10 6.16
CA ASP A 5 14.79 -10.01 6.90
C ASP A 5 13.68 -9.45 6.01
N VAL A 6 12.42 -9.82 6.29
CA VAL A 6 11.22 -9.40 5.57
C VAL A 6 10.11 -9.06 6.55
N SER A 7 9.64 -7.82 6.50
CA SER A 7 8.40 -7.42 7.15
C SER A 7 7.20 -7.77 6.27
N MET A 8 6.27 -8.59 6.79
CA MET A 8 4.97 -8.88 6.15
C MET A 8 3.95 -7.74 6.33
N ARG A 9 4.36 -6.61 6.93
CA ARG A 9 3.55 -5.41 7.14
C ARG A 9 4.24 -4.19 6.54
N ILE A 10 3.52 -3.05 6.51
CA ILE A 10 4.04 -1.77 6.00
C ILE A 10 5.42 -1.48 6.60
N PRO A 11 6.45 -1.26 5.76
CA PRO A 11 7.76 -0.88 6.27
C PRO A 11 7.69 0.53 6.87
N GLY A 12 8.26 0.71 8.06
CA GLY A 12 8.25 1.99 8.78
C GLY A 12 9.21 3.06 8.24
N SER A 13 9.69 2.94 6.99
CA SER A 13 10.67 3.88 6.45
C SER A 13 9.99 5.18 6.01
N PRO A 14 10.37 6.35 6.58
CA PRO A 14 9.78 7.64 6.23
C PRO A 14 10.18 8.11 4.82
N LEU A 15 11.17 7.46 4.18
CA LEU A 15 11.61 7.80 2.82
C LEU A 15 10.74 7.17 1.73
N THR A 16 9.88 6.23 2.09
CA THR A 16 9.02 5.55 1.11
C THR A 16 8.11 6.46 0.28
N PRO A 17 7.44 7.48 0.85
CA PRO A 17 6.65 8.44 0.06
C PRO A 17 7.48 9.28 -0.92
N PHE A 18 8.80 9.34 -0.76
CA PHE A 18 9.69 10.05 -1.69
C PHE A 18 10.14 9.17 -2.86
N THR A 19 9.71 7.91 -2.92
CA THR A 19 9.96 7.05 -4.07
C THR A 19 8.96 7.38 -5.20
N PRO A 20 9.41 7.50 -6.46
CA PRO A 20 8.56 8.01 -7.54
C PRO A 20 7.53 6.99 -8.06
N HIS A 21 7.54 5.76 -7.54
CA HIS A 21 6.76 4.64 -8.07
C HIS A 21 5.25 4.87 -8.00
N SER A 22 4.74 5.39 -6.88
CA SER A 22 3.32 5.74 -6.76
C SER A 22 2.96 6.88 -7.71
N GLY A 23 3.82 7.89 -7.84
CA GLY A 23 3.66 8.98 -8.80
C GLY A 23 3.55 8.52 -10.25
N TYR A 24 4.34 7.53 -10.66
CA TYR A 24 4.26 7.00 -12.03
C TYR A 24 2.97 6.21 -12.29
N LEU A 25 2.45 5.49 -11.28
CA LEU A 25 1.27 4.64 -11.46
C LEU A 25 -0.05 5.40 -11.28
N TYR A 26 -0.10 6.33 -10.33
CA TYR A 26 -1.32 7.03 -9.93
C TYR A 26 -1.33 8.52 -10.31
N GLY A 27 -0.23 9.05 -10.85
CA GLY A 27 -0.11 10.47 -11.20
C GLY A 27 0.20 11.39 -10.01
N GLU A 28 0.20 10.86 -8.79
CA GLU A 28 0.50 11.58 -7.56
C GLU A 28 1.26 10.68 -6.57
N SER A 29 2.00 11.29 -5.64
CA SER A 29 2.66 10.52 -4.58
C SER A 29 1.62 10.08 -3.55
N ILE A 30 1.42 8.77 -3.46
CA ILE A 30 0.49 8.14 -2.52
C ILE A 30 1.29 7.42 -1.43
N SER A 31 0.92 7.67 -0.17
CA SER A 31 1.44 6.96 1.00
C SER A 31 0.87 5.54 1.13
N TYR A 32 1.52 4.68 1.91
CA TYR A 32 0.98 3.35 2.19
C TYR A 32 -0.40 3.39 2.84
N GLY A 33 -0.65 4.35 3.74
CA GLY A 33 -1.93 4.51 4.40
C GLY A 33 -3.05 4.87 3.42
N GLU A 34 -2.79 5.83 2.53
CA GLU A 34 -3.73 6.19 1.46
C GLU A 34 -4.00 5.00 0.53
N ARG A 35 -2.95 4.26 0.14
CA ARG A 35 -3.12 3.06 -0.70
C ARG A 35 -3.97 1.99 -0.02
N ILE A 36 -3.81 1.78 1.28
CA ILE A 36 -4.63 0.83 2.06
C ILE A 36 -6.08 1.32 2.14
N ALA A 37 -6.30 2.60 2.40
CA ALA A 37 -7.63 3.20 2.43
C ALA A 37 -8.35 3.07 1.08
N MET A 38 -7.63 3.26 -0.04
CA MET A 38 -8.15 3.03 -1.39
C MET A 38 -8.59 1.57 -1.59
N GLU A 39 -7.83 0.59 -1.10
CA GLU A 39 -8.19 -0.83 -1.20
C GLU A 39 -9.44 -1.15 -0.38
N ILE A 40 -9.50 -0.66 0.86
CA ILE A 40 -10.65 -0.86 1.74
C ILE A 40 -11.91 -0.26 1.10
N LYS A 41 -11.81 0.98 0.59
CA LYS A 41 -12.93 1.64 -0.11
C LYS A 41 -13.40 0.82 -1.30
N LYS A 42 -12.48 0.36 -2.15
CA LYS A 42 -12.80 -0.49 -3.31
C LYS A 42 -13.45 -1.82 -2.90
N ALA A 43 -12.95 -2.46 -1.86
CA ALA A 43 -13.51 -3.72 -1.36
C ALA A 43 -14.93 -3.55 -0.79
N VAL A 44 -15.22 -2.41 -0.15
CA VAL A 44 -16.57 -2.05 0.29
C VAL A 44 -17.50 -1.81 -0.92
N GLU A 45 -17.03 -1.07 -1.93
CA GLU A 45 -17.81 -0.79 -3.16
C GLU A 45 -18.14 -2.06 -3.96
N LEU A 46 -17.30 -3.09 -3.87
CA LEU A 46 -17.47 -4.37 -4.57
C LEU A 46 -18.11 -5.48 -3.71
N ASP A 47 -18.54 -5.18 -2.48
CA ASP A 47 -19.02 -6.17 -1.49
C ASP A 47 -18.04 -7.34 -1.24
N LYS A 48 -16.74 -7.04 -1.30
CA LYS A 48 -15.62 -7.99 -1.19
C LYS A 48 -14.75 -7.76 0.05
N LEU A 49 -15.25 -7.01 1.04
CA LEU A 49 -14.46 -6.66 2.24
C LEU A 49 -13.90 -7.89 2.96
N LYS A 50 -14.66 -9.00 2.98
CA LYS A 50 -14.27 -10.28 3.61
C LYS A 50 -13.01 -10.93 2.98
N GLU A 51 -12.62 -10.54 1.77
CA GLU A 51 -11.42 -11.08 1.11
C GLU A 51 -10.11 -10.46 1.65
N ILE A 52 -10.18 -9.26 2.24
CA ILE A 52 -9.00 -8.47 2.63
C ILE A 52 -8.87 -8.28 4.15
N VAL A 53 -9.86 -8.74 4.92
CA VAL A 53 -9.84 -8.74 6.39
C VAL A 53 -9.89 -10.19 6.88
N SER A 54 -9.12 -10.47 7.92
CA SER A 54 -9.04 -11.78 8.58
C SER A 54 -9.42 -11.66 10.05
#